data_AF-A0A6B0DEK7-F1
#
_entry.id   AF-A0A6B0DEK7-F1
#
_cell.length_a   1.000
_cell.length_b   1.000
_cell.length_c   1.000
_cell.angle_alpha   90.00
_cell.angle_beta   90.00
_cell.angle_gamma   90.00
#
_symmetry.space_group_name_H-M   'P 1'
#
loop_
_entity.id
_entity.type
_entity.pdbx_description
1 polymer ?
#
loop_
_entity_poly.entity_id
_entity_poly.type
_entity_poly.pdbx_seq_one_letter_code
_entity_poly.pdbx_strand_id
1 'polypeptide(L)'
;MAKIMVIGAGTMGSGIATVFAMNNYEVTLVDVNNEILNGSLNKIKWSMESLYKRGKLKTKPEKLLENIHTDTDIKNIKEDMDLIIEAVVEDSKLKRNIFNYLDSRFDRSILATNTSSIPIDEISKDVKGKERVVGMHFFNPPTLINLVEIIPSSYTSKDTIEKVRGISKSIGMETILVKKDIPGFVVNRINLKIFDNVLSMAEEGINISEIDSVARYRLMLPMGFFELFDFIGLDVLKNVMDEIRSRGFEISEHRILNDLINKGKLGMKSGEGFYKYERSYSRARIKRRDIFTIDPLKIISPGINEASYIISNGIATIEDVEKGQKIGMGYSKGILELADGYGLDEVVKTLNSMGLKPDKMLQNLVDEGKYGIKSGYGFYQWAYKRKEMYGLIYEKRSNHAYITLNRPEKMNSLNKKTWDSLRSSMEMAIEDNVKCIFITGEGRAFCTGDDINEMYSLSSMDESKEFFKHVEDAFNSLLNIEIPVIALVNGYAYGGGAEMLLIFDLVISSENAEIAFSESKIGALPPIATTVGLNTIGRKIVRFTLTGEAIDPIDAREMGIVDIVVPDNQLQRAYYEYSRIFDNIQENTLRNIKKIINLGKKSENTRISLDELIKISMEESFKEGSRRFIEK
;
A
#
# COMPACT_ATOMS: atom_id res chain seq x y z
N MET A 1 -42.16 -9.54 0.00
CA MET A 1 -40.82 -9.24 -0.54
C MET A 1 -40.64 -7.75 -0.37
N ALA A 2 -39.45 -7.27 0.01
CA ALA A 2 -39.25 -5.82 0.12
C ALA A 2 -39.27 -5.20 -1.29
N LYS A 3 -39.95 -4.07 -1.45
CA LYS A 3 -40.23 -3.41 -2.72
C LYS A 3 -39.37 -2.17 -2.88
N ILE A 4 -38.65 -2.12 -4.00
CA ILE A 4 -37.70 -1.06 -4.31
C ILE A 4 -38.16 -0.37 -5.59
N MET A 5 -38.15 0.94 -5.60
CA MET A 5 -38.34 1.71 -6.82
C MET A 5 -37.04 2.39 -7.22
N VAL A 6 -36.66 2.30 -8.49
CA VAL A 6 -35.50 3.01 -9.05
C VAL A 6 -36.00 3.96 -10.13
N ILE A 7 -35.71 5.24 -10.00
CA ILE A 7 -36.15 6.28 -10.92
C ILE A 7 -34.95 6.70 -11.78
N GLY A 8 -35.07 6.52 -13.09
CA GLY A 8 -33.98 6.65 -14.05
C GLY A 8 -33.44 5.27 -14.44
N ALA A 9 -33.58 4.91 -15.71
CA ALA A 9 -33.14 3.66 -16.32
C ALA A 9 -31.84 3.81 -17.12
N GLY A 10 -31.05 4.84 -16.80
CA GLY A 10 -29.68 5.00 -17.30
C GLY A 10 -28.72 3.92 -16.79
N THR A 11 -27.41 4.11 -17.00
CA THR A 11 -26.39 3.13 -16.60
C THR A 11 -26.42 2.80 -15.11
N MET A 12 -26.47 3.80 -14.23
CA MET A 12 -26.51 3.59 -12.78
C MET A 12 -27.81 2.95 -12.33
N GLY A 13 -28.97 3.47 -12.76
CA GLY A 13 -30.26 2.91 -12.38
C GLY A 13 -30.45 1.47 -12.83
N SER A 14 -30.00 1.12 -14.05
CA SER A 14 -29.98 -0.28 -14.52
C SER A 14 -29.13 -1.18 -13.62
N GLY A 15 -27.94 -0.68 -13.23
CA GLY A 15 -27.03 -1.40 -12.35
C GLY A 15 -27.59 -1.59 -10.94
N ILE A 16 -28.16 -0.54 -10.35
CA ILE A 16 -28.80 -0.56 -9.03
C ILE A 16 -29.98 -1.55 -9.05
N ALA A 17 -30.85 -1.47 -10.06
CA ALA A 17 -31.96 -2.41 -10.23
C ALA A 17 -31.46 -3.87 -10.34
N THR A 18 -30.35 -4.11 -11.06
CA THR A 18 -29.72 -5.44 -11.14
C THR A 18 -29.28 -5.96 -9.77
N VAL A 19 -28.67 -5.11 -8.94
CA VAL A 19 -28.17 -5.47 -7.60
C VAL A 19 -29.32 -5.85 -6.67
N PHE A 20 -30.41 -5.07 -6.67
CA PHE A 20 -31.58 -5.41 -5.85
C PHE A 20 -32.26 -6.69 -6.33
N ALA A 21 -32.50 -6.82 -7.65
CA ALA A 21 -33.15 -8.00 -8.21
C ALA A 21 -32.37 -9.30 -7.97
N MET A 22 -31.04 -9.28 -8.04
CA MET A 22 -30.22 -10.47 -7.77
C MET A 22 -30.27 -10.93 -6.31
N ASN A 23 -30.65 -10.03 -5.40
CA ASN A 23 -30.82 -10.30 -3.98
C ASN A 23 -32.30 -10.55 -3.61
N ASN A 24 -33.14 -10.90 -4.59
CA ASN A 24 -34.56 -11.24 -4.44
C ASN A 24 -35.41 -10.09 -3.85
N TYR A 25 -35.12 -8.86 -4.26
CA TYR A 25 -36.03 -7.73 -4.08
C TYR A 25 -36.94 -7.59 -5.30
N GLU A 26 -38.17 -7.17 -5.08
CA GLU A 26 -39.09 -6.75 -6.14
C GLU A 26 -38.72 -5.31 -6.52
N VAL A 27 -38.36 -5.08 -7.79
CA VAL A 27 -37.85 -3.80 -8.26
C VAL A 27 -38.79 -3.22 -9.31
N THR A 28 -39.25 -2.00 -9.08
CA THR A 28 -39.94 -1.19 -10.09
C THR A 28 -38.98 -0.17 -10.67
N LEU A 29 -38.61 -0.33 -11.94
CA LEU A 29 -37.76 0.61 -12.67
C LEU A 29 -38.62 1.60 -13.46
N VAL A 30 -38.45 2.89 -13.19
CA VAL A 30 -39.27 3.96 -13.80
C VAL A 30 -38.40 4.89 -14.63
N ASP A 31 -38.82 5.19 -15.85
CA ASP A 31 -38.19 6.18 -16.74
C ASP A 31 -39.25 6.80 -17.67
N VAL A 32 -38.97 7.91 -18.33
CA VAL A 32 -39.97 8.64 -19.14
C VAL A 32 -40.33 7.96 -20.47
N ASN A 33 -39.56 6.95 -20.90
CA ASN A 33 -39.74 6.30 -22.20
C ASN A 33 -39.52 4.78 -22.14
N ASN A 34 -40.46 4.02 -22.74
CA ASN A 34 -40.37 2.57 -22.92
C ASN A 34 -39.12 2.11 -23.68
N GLU A 35 -38.60 2.89 -24.62
CA GLU A 35 -37.36 2.55 -25.33
C GLU A 35 -36.15 2.51 -24.38
N ILE A 36 -36.07 3.47 -23.44
CA ILE A 36 -35.00 3.52 -22.42
C ILE A 36 -35.15 2.33 -21.46
N LEU A 37 -36.38 2.04 -21.03
CA LEU A 37 -36.69 0.89 -20.17
C LEU A 37 -36.33 -0.44 -20.85
N ASN A 38 -36.71 -0.65 -22.11
CA ASN A 38 -36.36 -1.83 -22.88
C ASN A 38 -34.83 -1.96 -23.05
N GLY A 39 -34.15 -0.84 -23.33
CA GLY A 39 -32.69 -0.79 -23.38
C GLY A 39 -32.04 -1.18 -22.06
N SER A 40 -32.59 -0.71 -20.93
CA SER A 40 -32.15 -1.07 -19.58
C SER A 40 -32.37 -2.55 -19.28
N LEU A 41 -33.56 -3.09 -19.55
CA LEU A 41 -33.86 -4.51 -19.34
C LEU A 41 -32.90 -5.42 -20.12
N ASN A 42 -32.54 -5.04 -21.35
CA ASN A 42 -31.52 -5.76 -22.13
C ASN A 42 -30.14 -5.72 -21.47
N LYS A 43 -29.72 -4.56 -20.93
CA LYS A 43 -28.46 -4.42 -20.18
C LYS A 43 -28.46 -5.25 -18.90
N ILE A 44 -29.56 -5.21 -18.15
CA ILE A 44 -29.75 -5.98 -16.91
C ILE A 44 -29.66 -7.48 -17.22
N LYS A 45 -30.41 -7.96 -18.23
CA LYS A 45 -30.38 -9.35 -18.68
C LYS A 45 -28.96 -9.78 -19.06
N TRP A 46 -28.30 -9.00 -19.91
CA TRP A 46 -26.91 -9.29 -20.32
C TRP A 46 -25.95 -9.34 -19.12
N SER A 47 -26.10 -8.41 -18.17
CA SER A 47 -25.28 -8.36 -16.95
C SER A 47 -25.49 -9.62 -16.09
N MET A 48 -26.74 -9.99 -15.84
CA MET A 48 -27.09 -11.20 -15.08
C MET A 48 -26.60 -12.47 -15.76
N GLU A 49 -26.76 -12.59 -17.08
CA GLU A 49 -26.22 -13.73 -17.86
C GLU A 49 -24.70 -13.83 -17.75
N SER A 50 -23.99 -12.70 -17.84
CA SER A 50 -22.54 -12.64 -17.69
C SER A 50 -22.10 -13.08 -16.29
N LEU A 51 -22.78 -12.59 -15.24
CA LEU A 51 -22.51 -12.97 -13.86
C LEU A 51 -22.80 -14.46 -13.60
N TYR A 52 -23.90 -14.99 -14.17
CA TYR A 52 -24.24 -16.41 -14.09
C TYR A 52 -23.19 -17.29 -14.76
N LYS A 53 -22.76 -16.95 -15.99
CA LYS A 53 -21.69 -17.67 -16.71
C LYS A 53 -20.37 -17.66 -15.95
N ARG A 54 -20.07 -16.60 -15.20
CA ARG A 54 -18.88 -16.48 -14.35
C ARG A 54 -19.03 -17.14 -12.97
N GLY A 55 -20.16 -17.78 -12.69
CA GLY A 55 -20.45 -18.42 -11.40
C GLY A 55 -20.66 -17.45 -10.23
N LYS A 56 -20.85 -16.15 -10.52
CA LYS A 56 -21.12 -15.10 -9.51
C LYS A 56 -22.59 -15.02 -9.13
N LEU A 57 -23.47 -15.63 -9.91
CA LEU A 57 -24.90 -15.70 -9.67
C LEU A 57 -25.35 -17.17 -9.63
N LYS A 58 -26.11 -17.56 -8.60
CA LYS A 58 -26.61 -18.94 -8.43
C LYS A 58 -27.95 -19.17 -9.11
N THR A 59 -28.83 -18.17 -9.07
CA THR A 59 -30.17 -18.23 -9.67
C THR A 59 -30.09 -17.90 -11.15
N LYS A 60 -30.88 -18.59 -11.97
CA LYS A 60 -30.94 -18.30 -13.41
C LYS A 60 -31.46 -16.86 -13.66
N PRO A 61 -30.88 -16.11 -14.62
CA PRO A 61 -31.30 -14.75 -14.93
C PRO A 61 -32.80 -14.59 -15.21
N GLU A 62 -33.42 -15.54 -15.91
CA GLU A 62 -34.85 -15.46 -16.28
C GLU A 62 -35.75 -15.32 -15.06
N LYS A 63 -35.45 -16.09 -14.00
CA LYS A 63 -36.21 -16.05 -12.75
C LYS A 63 -36.03 -14.74 -11.98
N LEU A 64 -34.86 -14.11 -12.08
CA LEU A 64 -34.60 -12.84 -11.39
C LEU A 64 -35.19 -11.65 -12.14
N LEU A 65 -35.29 -11.75 -13.47
CA LEU A 65 -35.97 -10.76 -14.30
C LEU A 65 -37.48 -10.69 -14.01
N GLU A 66 -38.10 -11.78 -13.55
CA GLU A 66 -39.49 -11.78 -13.08
C GLU A 66 -39.73 -10.82 -11.90
N ASN A 67 -38.68 -10.51 -11.12
CA ASN A 67 -38.75 -9.55 -10.01
C ASN A 67 -38.64 -8.09 -10.47
N ILE A 68 -38.42 -7.82 -11.76
CA ILE A 68 -38.25 -6.48 -12.29
C ILE A 68 -39.50 -6.08 -13.09
N HIS A 69 -40.16 -5.05 -12.60
CA HIS A 69 -41.28 -4.39 -13.24
C HIS A 69 -40.83 -3.04 -13.80
N THR A 70 -41.49 -2.58 -14.85
CA THR A 70 -41.19 -1.29 -15.47
C THR A 70 -42.44 -0.45 -15.62
N ASP A 71 -42.33 0.85 -15.39
CA ASP A 71 -43.41 1.79 -15.68
C ASP A 71 -42.85 3.10 -16.26
N THR A 72 -43.66 3.79 -17.05
CA THR A 72 -43.28 5.08 -17.63
C THR A 72 -43.70 6.29 -16.80
N ASP A 73 -44.59 6.10 -15.82
CA ASP A 73 -45.10 7.17 -14.96
C ASP A 73 -45.21 6.70 -13.50
N ILE A 74 -44.56 7.44 -12.59
CA ILE A 74 -44.60 7.20 -11.15
C ILE A 74 -46.05 7.21 -10.63
N LYS A 75 -46.99 7.92 -11.29
CA LYS A 75 -48.42 7.96 -10.91
C LYS A 75 -49.10 6.60 -10.93
N ASN A 76 -48.62 5.67 -11.75
CA ASN A 76 -49.19 4.33 -11.85
C ASN A 76 -48.87 3.47 -10.62
N ILE A 77 -47.85 3.87 -9.85
CA ILE A 77 -47.42 3.18 -8.64
C ILE A 77 -48.33 3.60 -7.48
N LYS A 78 -49.13 2.63 -7.00
CA LYS A 78 -50.17 2.89 -5.99
C LYS A 78 -49.74 2.64 -4.55
N GLU A 79 -48.84 1.70 -4.36
CA GLU A 79 -48.40 1.20 -3.07
C GLU A 79 -47.14 1.93 -2.59
N ASP A 80 -46.96 2.00 -1.28
CA ASP A 80 -45.72 2.51 -0.68
C ASP A 80 -44.56 1.53 -0.94
N MET A 81 -43.36 2.07 -1.10
CA MET A 81 -42.14 1.29 -1.30
C MET A 81 -41.34 1.24 0.00
N ASP A 82 -40.46 0.26 0.16
CA ASP A 82 -39.53 0.26 1.29
C ASP A 82 -38.40 1.28 1.06
N LEU A 83 -37.96 1.42 -0.18
CA LEU A 83 -36.91 2.34 -0.60
C LEU A 83 -37.14 2.80 -2.05
N ILE A 84 -37.00 4.09 -2.28
CA ILE A 84 -37.03 4.72 -3.60
C ILE A 84 -35.66 5.33 -3.87
N ILE A 85 -35.01 4.98 -4.98
CA ILE A 85 -33.68 5.48 -5.35
C ILE A 85 -33.78 6.26 -6.65
N GLU A 86 -33.48 7.55 -6.58
CA GLU A 86 -33.39 8.44 -7.72
C GLU A 86 -31.99 8.37 -8.34
N ALA A 87 -31.91 8.09 -9.64
CA ALA A 87 -30.70 7.99 -10.46
C ALA A 87 -30.91 8.61 -11.87
N VAL A 88 -31.59 9.75 -11.92
CA VAL A 88 -31.78 10.59 -13.11
C VAL A 88 -30.59 11.54 -13.31
N VAL A 89 -30.65 12.32 -14.39
CA VAL A 89 -29.63 13.33 -14.73
C VAL A 89 -29.36 14.32 -13.59
N GLU A 90 -28.13 14.83 -13.53
CA GLU A 90 -27.64 15.68 -12.45
C GLU A 90 -28.15 17.13 -12.58
N ASP A 91 -29.45 17.33 -12.37
CA ASP A 91 -30.12 18.63 -12.38
C ASP A 91 -30.84 18.88 -11.05
N SER A 92 -30.41 19.91 -10.30
CA SER A 92 -30.96 20.23 -8.97
C SER A 92 -32.46 20.51 -9.00
N LYS A 93 -32.95 21.25 -10.00
CA LYS A 93 -34.36 21.62 -10.09
C LYS A 93 -35.24 20.39 -10.35
N LEU A 94 -34.81 19.53 -11.26
CA LEU A 94 -35.46 18.27 -11.56
C LEU A 94 -35.51 17.36 -10.34
N LYS A 95 -34.37 17.14 -9.65
CA LYS A 95 -34.32 16.30 -8.46
C LYS A 95 -35.21 16.83 -7.35
N ARG A 96 -35.17 18.13 -7.05
CA ARG A 96 -36.09 18.75 -6.07
C ARG A 96 -37.57 18.54 -6.43
N ASN A 97 -37.93 18.68 -7.70
CA ASN A 97 -39.30 18.42 -8.15
C ASN A 97 -39.70 16.96 -7.97
N ILE A 98 -38.80 16.02 -8.32
CA ILE A 98 -39.01 14.57 -8.10
C ILE A 98 -39.22 14.30 -6.62
N PHE A 99 -38.35 14.77 -5.73
CA PHE A 99 -38.43 14.50 -4.30
C PHE A 99 -39.69 15.09 -3.65
N ASN A 100 -40.08 16.31 -4.02
CA ASN A 100 -41.35 16.88 -3.56
C ASN A 100 -42.58 16.08 -4.04
N TYR A 101 -42.52 15.59 -5.28
CA TYR A 101 -43.59 14.76 -5.82
C TYR A 101 -43.67 13.40 -5.11
N LEU A 102 -42.54 12.73 -4.92
CA LEU A 102 -42.45 11.48 -4.17
C LEU A 102 -42.97 11.65 -2.74
N ASP A 103 -42.62 12.76 -2.09
CA ASP A 103 -43.06 13.04 -0.73
C ASP A 103 -44.57 13.26 -0.62
N SER A 104 -45.18 13.87 -1.63
CA SER A 104 -46.65 14.02 -1.68
C SER A 104 -47.41 12.71 -1.92
N ARG A 105 -46.72 11.65 -2.36
CA ARG A 105 -47.33 10.42 -2.85
C ARG A 105 -47.09 9.21 -1.96
N PHE A 106 -45.92 9.15 -1.33
CA PHE A 106 -45.43 8.02 -0.54
C PHE A 106 -45.08 8.51 0.85
N ASP A 107 -45.88 8.15 1.86
CA ASP A 107 -45.73 8.67 3.22
C ASP A 107 -44.62 7.96 4.02
N ARG A 108 -44.34 6.68 3.72
CA ARG A 108 -43.44 5.83 4.53
C ARG A 108 -42.13 5.48 3.84
N SER A 109 -42.09 5.53 2.51
CA SER A 109 -40.89 5.22 1.72
C SER A 109 -39.65 5.99 2.17
N ILE A 110 -38.50 5.33 2.26
CA ILE A 110 -37.22 6.06 2.30
C ILE A 110 -36.95 6.64 0.92
N LEU A 111 -36.58 7.93 0.86
CA LEU A 111 -36.30 8.63 -0.39
C LEU A 111 -34.78 8.82 -0.52
N ALA A 112 -34.15 8.01 -1.36
CA ALA A 112 -32.73 8.04 -1.60
C ALA A 112 -32.38 8.66 -2.96
N THR A 113 -31.26 9.38 -3.04
CA THR A 113 -30.69 9.85 -4.32
C THR A 113 -29.29 9.27 -4.51
N ASN A 114 -28.98 8.85 -5.74
CA ASN A 114 -27.65 8.45 -6.19
C ASN A 114 -26.86 9.65 -6.74
N THR A 115 -27.23 10.89 -6.38
CA THR A 115 -26.49 12.10 -6.77
C THR A 115 -25.02 11.98 -6.38
N SER A 116 -24.16 12.46 -7.26
CA SER A 116 -22.71 12.53 -7.04
C SER A 116 -22.28 13.94 -6.65
N SER A 117 -23.09 14.96 -6.97
CA SER A 117 -22.69 16.35 -6.85
C SER A 117 -23.69 17.31 -6.22
N ILE A 118 -24.96 16.98 -6.06
CA ILE A 118 -25.95 17.93 -5.52
C ILE A 118 -26.10 17.71 -4.01
N PRO A 119 -25.98 18.78 -3.19
CA PRO A 119 -26.10 18.62 -1.75
C PRO A 119 -27.43 18.03 -1.30
N ILE A 120 -27.40 17.05 -0.39
CA ILE A 120 -28.63 16.39 0.07
C ILE A 120 -29.54 17.38 0.83
N ASP A 121 -28.95 18.36 1.52
CA ASP A 121 -29.68 19.47 2.14
C ASP A 121 -30.44 20.32 1.12
N GLU A 122 -29.93 20.47 -0.10
CA GLU A 122 -30.61 21.22 -1.16
C GLU A 122 -31.80 20.45 -1.74
N ILE A 123 -31.62 19.14 -1.95
CA ILE A 123 -32.68 18.25 -2.45
C ILE A 123 -33.83 18.13 -1.44
N SER A 124 -33.50 18.01 -0.16
CA SER A 124 -34.48 17.76 0.91
C SER A 124 -35.14 19.01 1.49
N LYS A 125 -34.64 20.22 1.17
CA LYS A 125 -35.02 21.48 1.84
C LYS A 125 -36.54 21.70 1.96
N ASP A 126 -37.26 21.47 0.86
CA ASP A 126 -38.69 21.74 0.72
C ASP A 126 -39.58 20.50 0.88
N VAL A 127 -38.96 19.34 1.10
CA VAL A 127 -39.65 18.07 1.32
C VAL A 127 -40.26 18.07 2.72
N LYS A 128 -41.54 17.69 2.88
CA LYS A 128 -42.22 17.69 4.18
C LYS A 128 -41.66 16.59 5.08
N GLY A 129 -41.59 15.36 4.57
CA GLY A 129 -40.94 14.22 5.21
C GLY A 129 -39.44 14.18 4.91
N LYS A 130 -38.70 15.26 5.17
CA LYS A 130 -37.26 15.35 4.86
C LYS A 130 -36.37 14.47 5.74
N GLU A 131 -36.88 14.02 6.88
CA GLU A 131 -36.17 13.11 7.79
C GLU A 131 -35.92 11.72 7.20
N ARG A 132 -36.68 11.33 6.17
CA ARG A 132 -36.54 10.08 5.41
C ARG A 132 -35.83 10.27 4.06
N VAL A 133 -35.30 11.47 3.79
CA VAL A 133 -34.48 11.75 2.60
C VAL A 133 -33.00 11.50 2.91
N VAL A 134 -32.27 10.87 2.00
CA VAL A 134 -30.86 10.49 2.19
C VAL A 134 -30.11 10.40 0.86
N GLY A 135 -28.81 10.66 0.84
CA GLY A 135 -27.93 10.25 -0.26
C GLY A 135 -27.53 8.78 -0.11
N MET A 136 -27.66 8.01 -1.18
CA MET A 136 -27.24 6.61 -1.27
C MET A 136 -26.44 6.44 -2.57
N HIS A 137 -25.17 6.84 -2.50
CA HIS A 137 -24.28 6.94 -3.67
C HIS A 137 -23.58 5.59 -3.92
N PHE A 138 -23.94 4.94 -5.03
CA PHE A 138 -23.34 3.72 -5.54
C PHE A 138 -22.18 4.03 -6.49
N PHE A 139 -21.21 3.12 -6.53
CA PHE A 139 -20.06 3.23 -7.44
C PHE A 139 -20.30 2.49 -8.75
N ASN A 140 -19.80 3.03 -9.86
CA ASN A 140 -19.94 2.43 -11.18
C ASN A 140 -18.79 1.45 -11.48
N PRO A 141 -19.04 0.20 -11.90
CA PRO A 141 -20.35 -0.46 -11.97
C PRO A 141 -20.79 -1.06 -10.63
N PRO A 142 -22.06 -0.88 -10.22
CA PRO A 142 -22.54 -1.29 -8.90
C PRO A 142 -22.63 -2.80 -8.74
N THR A 143 -22.58 -3.57 -9.83
CA THR A 143 -22.54 -5.03 -9.77
C THR A 143 -21.16 -5.60 -9.46
N LEU A 144 -20.11 -4.77 -9.45
CA LEU A 144 -18.73 -5.18 -9.14
C LEU A 144 -18.17 -4.48 -7.90
N ILE A 145 -18.56 -3.23 -7.64
CA ILE A 145 -18.08 -2.45 -6.50
C ILE A 145 -19.12 -2.53 -5.38
N ASN A 146 -18.81 -3.29 -4.34
CA ASN A 146 -19.72 -3.59 -3.24
C ASN A 146 -19.71 -2.50 -2.15
N LEU A 147 -19.83 -1.23 -2.53
CA LEU A 147 -19.75 -0.09 -1.62
C LEU A 147 -20.87 0.92 -1.90
N VAL A 148 -21.44 1.47 -0.84
CA VAL A 148 -22.38 2.60 -0.88
C VAL A 148 -21.94 3.67 0.11
N GLU A 149 -21.82 4.92 -0.36
CA GLU A 149 -21.69 6.09 0.51
C GLU A 149 -23.09 6.55 0.94
N ILE A 150 -23.32 6.62 2.25
CA ILE A 150 -24.56 7.13 2.82
C ILE A 150 -24.32 8.58 3.25
N ILE A 151 -25.06 9.51 2.67
CA ILE A 151 -24.91 10.95 2.87
C ILE A 151 -26.20 11.50 3.50
N PRO A 152 -26.30 11.60 4.83
CA PRO A 152 -27.44 12.27 5.46
C PRO A 152 -27.44 13.78 5.15
N SER A 153 -28.64 14.34 4.98
CA SER A 153 -28.87 15.77 5.15
C SER A 153 -28.82 16.13 6.64
N SER A 154 -28.83 17.43 6.93
CA SER A 154 -29.04 17.97 8.29
C SER A 154 -30.37 17.55 8.92
N TYR A 155 -31.34 17.08 8.12
CA TYR A 155 -32.66 16.66 8.57
C TYR A 155 -32.80 15.13 8.71
N THR A 156 -31.93 14.35 8.07
CA THR A 156 -32.07 12.89 7.96
C THR A 156 -32.04 12.24 9.34
N SER A 157 -33.04 11.42 9.64
CA SER A 157 -33.15 10.74 10.94
C SER A 157 -32.12 9.62 11.07
N LYS A 158 -31.72 9.34 12.32
CA LYS A 158 -30.86 8.19 12.62
C LYS A 158 -31.50 6.87 12.21
N ASP A 159 -32.83 6.74 12.35
CA ASP A 159 -33.59 5.56 11.94
C ASP A 159 -33.49 5.32 10.42
N THR A 160 -33.60 6.38 9.62
CA THR A 160 -33.40 6.30 8.16
C THR A 160 -31.99 5.84 7.81
N ILE A 161 -30.97 6.38 8.46
CA ILE A 161 -29.57 5.97 8.23
C ILE A 161 -29.40 4.48 8.53
N GLU A 162 -29.89 4.00 9.67
CA GLU A 162 -29.76 2.58 10.05
C GLU A 162 -30.56 1.65 9.13
N LYS A 163 -31.75 2.05 8.69
CA LYS A 163 -32.52 1.29 7.70
C LYS A 163 -31.79 1.19 6.36
N VAL A 164 -31.22 2.28 5.87
CA VAL A 164 -30.44 2.28 4.62
C VAL A 164 -29.20 1.40 4.77
N ARG A 165 -28.48 1.48 5.91
CA ARG A 165 -27.36 0.58 6.21
C ARG A 165 -27.79 -0.89 6.18
N GLY A 166 -28.93 -1.19 6.80
CA GLY A 166 -29.52 -2.53 6.80
C GLY A 166 -29.84 -3.05 5.40
N ILE A 167 -30.49 -2.21 4.58
CA ILE A 167 -30.85 -2.53 3.19
C ILE A 167 -29.60 -2.69 2.31
N SER A 168 -28.60 -1.82 2.44
CA SER A 168 -27.32 -1.97 1.74
C SER A 168 -26.66 -3.30 2.08
N LYS A 169 -26.60 -3.64 3.38
CA LYS A 169 -25.98 -4.90 3.82
C LYS A 169 -26.72 -6.14 3.29
N SER A 170 -28.05 -6.10 3.22
CA SER A 170 -28.84 -7.24 2.70
C SER A 170 -28.68 -7.46 1.20
N ILE A 171 -28.24 -6.46 0.44
CA ILE A 171 -27.86 -6.60 -0.98
C ILE A 171 -26.36 -6.86 -1.18
N GLY A 172 -25.62 -7.16 -0.10
CA GLY A 172 -24.19 -7.45 -0.15
C GLY A 172 -23.29 -6.23 -0.29
N MET A 173 -23.83 -5.02 -0.05
CA MET A 173 -23.06 -3.77 -0.07
C MET A 173 -22.52 -3.45 1.32
N GLU A 174 -21.24 -3.10 1.37
CA GLU A 174 -20.66 -2.41 2.51
C GLU A 174 -21.04 -0.92 2.47
N THR A 175 -21.03 -0.28 3.64
CA THR A 175 -21.44 1.12 3.77
C THR A 175 -20.40 1.95 4.48
N ILE A 176 -20.27 3.20 4.02
CA ILE A 176 -19.54 4.25 4.73
C ILE A 176 -20.44 5.47 4.93
N LEU A 177 -20.30 6.15 6.07
CA LEU A 177 -21.14 7.29 6.42
C LEU A 177 -20.41 8.61 6.18
N VAL A 178 -20.97 9.45 5.33
CA VAL A 178 -20.46 10.80 4.99
C VAL A 178 -21.25 11.83 5.79
N LYS A 179 -20.81 12.13 7.00
CA LYS A 179 -21.52 12.96 7.99
C LYS A 179 -21.73 14.42 7.56
N LYS A 180 -20.93 14.90 6.60
CA LYS A 180 -21.00 16.25 6.05
C LYS A 180 -20.86 16.18 4.54
N ASP A 181 -21.76 16.83 3.83
CA ASP A 181 -21.73 16.91 2.39
C ASP A 181 -20.54 17.76 1.92
N ILE A 182 -19.72 17.19 1.05
CA ILE A 182 -18.60 17.87 0.39
C ILE A 182 -18.45 17.35 -1.04
N PRO A 183 -17.88 18.15 -1.97
CA PRO A 183 -17.60 17.69 -3.31
C PRO A 183 -16.73 16.43 -3.35
N GLY A 184 -17.23 15.40 -4.05
CA GLY A 184 -16.57 14.10 -4.20
C GLY A 184 -16.68 13.15 -3.00
N PHE A 185 -17.44 13.53 -1.96
CA PHE A 185 -17.64 12.74 -0.73
C PHE A 185 -16.31 12.26 -0.13
N VAL A 186 -16.13 10.95 0.10
CA VAL A 186 -14.93 10.39 0.71
C VAL A 186 -14.04 9.74 -0.34
N VAL A 187 -14.55 8.73 -1.05
CA VAL A 187 -13.70 7.88 -1.90
C VAL A 187 -13.20 8.65 -3.12
N ASN A 188 -14.10 9.29 -3.87
CA ASN A 188 -13.72 10.02 -5.08
C ASN A 188 -12.83 11.21 -4.73
N ARG A 189 -13.16 11.94 -3.66
CA ARG A 189 -12.39 13.11 -3.22
C ARG A 189 -10.93 12.80 -2.94
N ILE A 190 -10.65 11.72 -2.20
CA ILE A 190 -9.28 11.26 -1.91
C ILE A 190 -8.55 10.89 -3.20
N ASN A 191 -9.20 10.09 -4.06
CA ASN A 191 -8.56 9.57 -5.26
C ASN A 191 -8.34 10.65 -6.32
N LEU A 192 -9.22 11.66 -6.41
CA LEU A 192 -9.04 12.77 -7.33
C LEU A 192 -7.80 13.60 -7.01
N LYS A 193 -7.39 13.73 -5.74
CA LYS A 193 -6.09 14.35 -5.40
C LYS A 193 -4.90 13.53 -5.85
N ILE A 194 -5.00 12.20 -5.80
CA ILE A 194 -3.97 11.31 -6.32
C ILE A 194 -3.95 11.38 -7.84
N PHE A 195 -5.12 11.38 -8.50
CA PHE A 195 -5.26 11.43 -9.95
C PHE A 195 -4.73 12.74 -10.53
N ASP A 196 -5.08 13.86 -9.90
CA ASP A 196 -4.56 15.18 -10.22
C ASP A 196 -3.03 15.18 -10.16
N ASN A 197 -2.46 14.65 -9.08
CA ASN A 197 -1.02 14.59 -8.89
C ASN A 197 -0.31 13.69 -9.92
N VAL A 198 -0.80 12.48 -10.21
CA VAL A 198 -0.15 11.61 -11.20
C VAL A 198 -0.27 12.14 -12.62
N LEU A 199 -1.37 12.84 -12.96
CA LEU A 199 -1.50 13.53 -14.23
C LEU A 199 -0.47 14.68 -14.33
N SER A 200 -0.31 15.50 -13.29
CA SER A 200 0.75 16.53 -13.23
C SER A 200 2.14 15.92 -13.42
N MET A 201 2.45 14.83 -12.70
CA MET A 201 3.72 14.11 -12.84
C MET A 201 3.98 13.69 -14.30
N ALA A 202 2.97 13.20 -15.02
CA ALA A 202 3.11 12.83 -16.42
C ALA A 202 3.30 14.04 -17.34
N GLU A 203 2.67 15.19 -17.04
CA GLU A 203 2.88 16.43 -17.77
C GLU A 203 4.27 17.02 -17.56
N GLU A 204 4.86 16.80 -16.39
CA GLU A 204 6.26 17.11 -16.06
C GLU A 204 7.26 16.15 -16.73
N GLY A 205 6.78 15.15 -17.46
CA GLY A 205 7.60 14.22 -18.25
C GLY A 205 7.95 12.91 -17.56
N ILE A 206 7.39 12.64 -16.37
CA ILE A 206 7.56 11.33 -15.73
C ILE A 206 6.83 10.27 -16.55
N ASN A 207 7.51 9.15 -16.80
CA ASN A 207 6.96 8.08 -17.62
C ASN A 207 5.75 7.42 -16.93
N ILE A 208 4.60 7.45 -17.60
CA ILE A 208 3.34 6.87 -17.08
C ILE A 208 3.46 5.39 -16.72
N SER A 209 4.32 4.64 -17.43
CA SER A 209 4.53 3.22 -17.18
C SER A 209 5.31 2.95 -15.89
N GLU A 210 6.14 3.91 -15.45
CA GLU A 210 6.82 3.85 -14.16
C GLU A 210 5.84 4.16 -13.03
N ILE A 211 5.00 5.20 -13.19
CA ILE A 211 3.93 5.54 -12.23
C ILE A 211 3.01 4.33 -12.01
N ASP A 212 2.55 3.71 -13.10
CA ASP A 212 1.70 2.53 -13.05
C ASP A 212 2.41 1.28 -12.51
N SER A 213 3.73 1.18 -12.69
CA SER A 213 4.54 0.11 -12.11
C SER A 213 4.59 0.23 -10.58
N VAL A 214 4.82 1.44 -10.06
CA VAL A 214 4.76 1.71 -8.60
C VAL A 214 3.38 1.42 -8.04
N ALA A 215 2.33 1.88 -8.73
CA ALA A 215 0.94 1.63 -8.35
C ALA A 215 0.65 0.12 -8.19
N ARG A 216 1.00 -0.69 -9.19
CA ARG A 216 0.71 -2.14 -9.17
C ARG A 216 1.61 -2.93 -8.23
N TYR A 217 2.91 -2.62 -8.17
CA TYR A 217 3.88 -3.52 -7.56
C TYR A 217 4.39 -3.08 -6.19
N ARG A 218 4.26 -1.79 -5.84
CA ARG A 218 4.65 -1.28 -4.52
C ARG A 218 3.45 -0.89 -3.68
N LEU A 219 2.49 -0.18 -4.28
CA LEU A 219 1.20 0.11 -3.64
C LEU A 219 0.25 -1.10 -3.68
N MET A 220 0.56 -2.13 -4.48
CA MET A 220 -0.21 -3.36 -4.63
C MET A 220 -1.66 -3.10 -5.08
N LEU A 221 -1.84 -2.14 -5.98
CA LEU A 221 -3.14 -1.82 -6.58
C LEU A 221 -3.48 -2.80 -7.71
N PRO A 222 -4.77 -3.10 -7.92
CA PRO A 222 -5.21 -4.04 -8.96
C PRO A 222 -4.95 -3.54 -10.37
N MET A 223 -4.82 -2.22 -10.56
CA MET A 223 -4.50 -1.54 -11.83
C MET A 223 -3.53 -0.39 -11.59
N GLY A 224 -2.79 -0.02 -12.63
CA GLY A 224 -2.08 1.27 -12.64
C GLY A 224 -3.08 2.43 -12.72
N PHE A 225 -2.67 3.65 -12.37
CA PHE A 225 -3.54 4.83 -12.46
C PHE A 225 -3.92 5.15 -13.90
N PHE A 226 -2.96 5.16 -14.83
CA PHE A 226 -3.24 5.45 -16.24
C PHE A 226 -3.99 4.31 -16.91
N GLU A 227 -3.70 3.06 -16.54
CA GLU A 227 -4.54 1.92 -16.92
C GLU A 227 -5.99 2.08 -16.43
N LEU A 228 -6.17 2.55 -15.19
CA LEU A 228 -7.50 2.79 -14.62
C LEU A 228 -8.22 3.94 -15.35
N PHE A 229 -7.53 5.02 -15.69
CA PHE A 229 -8.10 6.12 -16.48
C PHE A 229 -8.61 5.63 -17.84
N ASP A 230 -7.82 4.81 -18.53
CA ASP A 230 -8.23 4.20 -19.80
C ASP A 230 -9.38 3.20 -19.63
N PHE A 231 -9.49 2.52 -18.49
CA PHE A 231 -10.61 1.65 -18.16
C PHE A 231 -11.90 2.44 -17.89
N ILE A 232 -11.82 3.53 -17.13
CA ILE A 232 -12.95 4.44 -16.85
C ILE A 232 -13.44 5.10 -18.14
N GLY A 233 -12.49 5.52 -18.98
CA GLY A 233 -12.73 6.37 -20.14
C GLY A 233 -12.33 7.81 -19.85
N LEU A 234 -11.47 8.37 -20.70
CA LEU A 234 -10.84 9.67 -20.46
C LEU A 234 -11.85 10.84 -20.45
N ASP A 235 -12.88 10.77 -21.28
CA ASP A 235 -14.01 11.70 -21.31
C ASP A 235 -14.83 11.66 -20.02
N VAL A 236 -15.08 10.46 -19.48
CA VAL A 236 -15.80 10.29 -18.22
C VAL A 236 -14.99 10.86 -17.06
N LEU A 237 -13.68 10.57 -17.02
CA LEU A 237 -12.77 11.12 -16.03
C LEU A 237 -12.75 12.66 -16.09
N LYS A 238 -12.62 13.25 -17.29
CA LYS A 238 -12.65 14.70 -17.49
C LYS A 238 -13.94 15.32 -16.95
N ASN A 239 -15.09 14.73 -17.27
CA ASN A 239 -16.38 15.22 -16.80
C ASN A 239 -16.47 15.23 -15.26
N VAL A 240 -16.01 14.16 -14.60
CA VAL A 240 -16.00 14.09 -13.13
C VAL A 240 -15.06 15.15 -12.53
N MET A 241 -13.87 15.34 -13.10
CA MET A 241 -12.93 16.35 -12.65
C MET A 241 -13.48 17.78 -12.83
N ASP A 242 -14.08 18.07 -13.98
CA ASP A 242 -14.66 19.39 -14.25
C ASP A 242 -15.85 19.70 -13.33
N GLU A 243 -16.73 18.72 -13.12
CA GLU A 243 -17.88 18.84 -12.21
C GLU A 243 -17.41 19.19 -10.80
N ILE A 244 -16.46 18.44 -10.26
CA ILE A 244 -15.96 18.65 -8.90
C ILE A 244 -15.16 19.97 -8.79
N ARG A 245 -14.40 20.35 -9.84
CA ARG A 245 -13.73 21.66 -9.90
C ARG A 245 -14.72 22.81 -9.91
N SER A 246 -15.84 22.69 -10.64
CA SER A 246 -16.89 23.73 -10.68
C SER A 246 -17.51 23.98 -9.29
N ARG A 247 -17.45 22.98 -8.41
CA ARG A 247 -17.88 23.06 -7.00
C ARG A 247 -16.80 23.58 -6.04
N GLY A 248 -15.70 24.11 -6.56
CA GLY A 248 -14.63 24.72 -5.77
C GLY A 248 -13.63 23.72 -5.19
N PHE A 249 -13.62 22.46 -5.62
CA PHE A 249 -12.55 21.54 -5.26
C PHE A 249 -11.30 21.83 -6.11
N GLU A 250 -10.20 22.12 -5.45
CA GLU A 250 -8.95 22.52 -6.10
C GLU A 250 -8.26 21.32 -6.75
N ILE A 251 -8.44 21.15 -8.06
CA ILE A 251 -7.67 20.23 -8.91
C ILE A 251 -7.34 20.92 -10.23
N SER A 252 -6.19 20.58 -10.80
CA SER A 252 -5.64 21.19 -12.01
C SER A 252 -6.41 20.75 -13.24
N GLU A 253 -6.38 21.57 -14.29
CA GLU A 253 -6.75 21.14 -15.63
C GLU A 253 -5.52 20.56 -16.33
N HIS A 254 -5.70 19.38 -16.94
CA HIS A 254 -4.59 18.61 -17.51
C HIS A 254 -4.67 18.61 -19.04
N ARG A 255 -3.68 19.22 -19.68
CA ARG A 255 -3.50 19.24 -21.14
C ARG A 255 -3.36 17.83 -21.71
N ILE A 256 -2.65 16.92 -21.03
CA ILE A 256 -2.44 15.55 -21.54
C ILE A 256 -3.76 14.80 -21.74
N LEU A 257 -4.73 15.04 -20.84
CA LEU A 257 -6.06 14.46 -20.91
C LEU A 257 -6.86 15.07 -22.08
N ASN A 258 -6.87 16.40 -22.18
CA ASN A 258 -7.54 17.14 -23.24
C ASN A 258 -7.02 16.74 -24.64
N ASP A 259 -5.71 16.62 -24.80
CA ASP A 259 -5.07 16.27 -26.07
C ASP A 259 -5.46 14.86 -26.55
N LEU A 260 -5.59 13.89 -25.64
CA LEU A 260 -6.02 12.53 -25.98
C LEU A 260 -7.51 12.49 -26.36
N ILE A 261 -8.36 13.18 -25.59
CA ILE A 261 -9.80 13.28 -25.87
C ILE A 261 -10.04 13.93 -27.23
N ASN A 262 -9.35 15.03 -27.55
CA ASN A 262 -9.46 15.73 -28.84
C ASN A 262 -9.02 14.86 -30.02
N LYS A 263 -8.17 13.86 -29.79
CA LYS A 263 -7.73 12.87 -30.80
C LYS A 263 -8.66 11.65 -30.87
N GLY A 264 -9.77 11.62 -30.13
CA GLY A 264 -10.68 10.48 -30.05
C GLY A 264 -10.10 9.27 -29.30
N LYS A 265 -9.01 9.46 -28.55
CA LYS A 265 -8.35 8.41 -27.78
C LYS A 265 -8.94 8.39 -26.36
N LEU A 266 -10.06 7.70 -26.20
CA LEU A 266 -10.87 7.65 -24.99
C LEU A 266 -10.54 6.46 -24.06
N GLY A 267 -9.43 5.74 -24.29
CA GLY A 267 -9.02 4.59 -23.50
C GLY A 267 -9.45 3.24 -24.08
N MET A 268 -9.76 2.27 -23.22
CA MET A 268 -10.07 0.89 -23.63
C MET A 268 -11.29 0.78 -24.56
N LYS A 269 -12.25 1.71 -24.46
CA LYS A 269 -13.46 1.72 -25.30
C LYS A 269 -13.20 2.16 -26.74
N SER A 270 -12.15 2.96 -26.98
CA SER A 270 -11.70 3.36 -28.31
C SER A 270 -10.49 2.54 -28.79
N GLY A 271 -9.99 1.60 -27.97
CA GLY A 271 -8.80 0.80 -28.26
C GLY A 271 -7.46 1.52 -28.00
N GLU A 272 -7.50 2.81 -27.68
CA GLU A 272 -6.31 3.61 -27.36
C GLU A 272 -6.68 4.80 -26.46
N GLY A 273 -5.82 5.07 -25.47
CA GLY A 273 -5.82 6.23 -24.59
C GLY A 273 -4.38 6.55 -24.20
N PHE A 274 -4.05 6.40 -22.92
CA PHE A 274 -2.66 6.40 -22.44
C PHE A 274 -1.87 5.17 -22.91
N TYR A 275 -2.55 4.03 -23.02
CA TYR A 275 -2.03 2.80 -23.61
C TYR A 275 -2.79 2.41 -24.87
N LYS A 276 -2.20 1.48 -25.64
CA LYS A 276 -2.84 0.81 -26.77
C LYS A 276 -3.37 -0.55 -26.34
N TYR A 277 -4.59 -0.88 -26.77
CA TYR A 277 -5.30 -2.09 -26.40
C TYR A 277 -5.67 -2.91 -27.64
N GLU A 278 -5.28 -4.18 -27.67
CA GLU A 278 -5.61 -5.10 -28.77
C GLU A 278 -7.11 -5.46 -28.82
N ARG A 279 -7.80 -5.40 -27.68
CA ARG A 279 -9.22 -5.73 -27.49
C ARG A 279 -9.77 -4.89 -26.36
N SER A 280 -11.06 -4.56 -26.41
CA SER A 280 -11.76 -3.95 -25.27
C SER A 280 -11.63 -4.84 -24.02
N TYR A 281 -11.42 -4.22 -22.86
CA TYR A 281 -11.21 -4.88 -21.56
C TYR A 281 -9.93 -5.74 -21.43
N SER A 282 -8.90 -5.49 -22.25
CA SER A 282 -7.57 -6.08 -22.03
C SER A 282 -6.74 -5.25 -21.02
N ARG A 283 -5.72 -5.88 -20.43
CA ARG A 283 -4.84 -5.25 -19.43
C ARG A 283 -3.68 -4.52 -20.13
N ALA A 284 -3.27 -3.39 -19.58
CA ALA A 284 -2.04 -2.71 -20.03
C ALA A 284 -0.80 -3.56 -19.67
N ARG A 285 0.17 -3.62 -20.59
CA ARG A 285 1.45 -4.34 -20.41
C ARG A 285 2.44 -3.52 -19.60
N ILE A 286 2.20 -3.40 -18.30
CA ILE A 286 3.09 -2.71 -17.35
C ILE A 286 4.11 -3.72 -16.82
N LYS A 287 5.41 -3.41 -16.95
CA LYS A 287 6.50 -4.27 -16.48
C LYS A 287 6.83 -3.94 -15.03
N ARG A 288 7.25 -4.94 -14.25
CA ARG A 288 7.78 -4.77 -12.87
C ARG A 288 9.19 -4.16 -12.82
N ARG A 289 9.73 -3.67 -13.94
CA ARG A 289 11.04 -3.01 -13.92
C ARG A 289 10.88 -1.60 -13.33
N ASP A 290 11.98 -1.07 -12.80
CA ASP A 290 12.09 0.34 -12.42
C ASP A 290 11.09 0.78 -11.32
N ILE A 291 10.61 -0.16 -10.51
CA ILE A 291 9.64 0.12 -9.42
C ILE A 291 10.18 1.09 -8.36
N PHE A 292 11.48 1.32 -8.30
CA PHE A 292 12.11 2.25 -7.35
C PHE A 292 12.45 3.61 -7.96
N THR A 293 12.12 3.90 -9.23
CA THR A 293 12.41 5.23 -9.83
C THR A 293 11.58 6.34 -9.21
N ILE A 294 10.39 6.01 -8.69
CA ILE A 294 9.47 6.95 -8.06
C ILE A 294 9.21 6.51 -6.63
N ASP A 295 9.40 7.43 -5.67
CA ASP A 295 8.99 7.22 -4.28
C ASP A 295 7.44 7.15 -4.22
N PRO A 296 6.84 6.06 -3.72
CA PRO A 296 5.38 5.93 -3.62
C PRO A 296 4.74 7.06 -2.83
N LEU A 297 5.43 7.66 -1.85
CA LEU A 297 4.91 8.81 -1.11
C LEU A 297 4.67 10.02 -2.01
N LYS A 298 5.46 10.23 -3.08
CA LYS A 298 5.19 11.31 -4.03
C LYS A 298 3.86 11.14 -4.76
N ILE A 299 3.36 9.90 -4.87
CA ILE A 299 2.08 9.59 -5.51
C ILE A 299 0.92 9.76 -4.52
N ILE A 300 1.01 9.13 -3.34
CA ILE A 300 -0.14 8.99 -2.43
C ILE A 300 -0.25 10.07 -1.38
N SER A 301 0.80 10.85 -1.10
CA SER A 301 0.78 11.88 -0.05
C SER A 301 -0.36 12.90 -0.23
N PRO A 302 -0.70 13.40 -1.44
CA PRO A 302 -1.85 14.27 -1.63
C PRO A 302 -3.17 13.62 -1.18
N GLY A 303 -3.35 12.33 -1.47
CA GLY A 303 -4.52 11.56 -1.01
C GLY A 303 -4.53 11.33 0.50
N ILE A 304 -3.37 11.05 1.12
CA ILE A 304 -3.25 10.94 2.59
C ILE A 304 -3.63 12.27 3.26
N ASN A 305 -3.18 13.39 2.68
CA ASN A 305 -3.50 14.73 3.17
C ASN A 305 -5.01 15.00 3.12
N GLU A 306 -5.65 14.66 2.00
CA GLU A 306 -7.10 14.80 1.83
C GLU A 306 -7.89 13.88 2.78
N ALA A 307 -7.44 12.65 2.97
CA ALA A 307 -8.01 11.73 3.95
C ALA A 307 -7.94 12.28 5.38
N SER A 308 -6.83 12.94 5.71
CA SER A 308 -6.63 13.60 7.01
C SER A 308 -7.58 14.79 7.19
N TYR A 309 -7.75 15.61 6.15
CA TYR A 309 -8.74 16.69 6.12
C TYR A 309 -10.17 16.16 6.34
N ILE A 310 -10.54 15.06 5.68
CA ILE A 310 -11.86 14.42 5.83
C ILE A 310 -12.13 14.03 7.29
N ILE A 311 -11.12 13.46 7.96
CA ILE A 311 -11.24 13.03 9.35
C ILE A 311 -11.25 14.24 10.30
N SER A 312 -10.31 15.17 10.13
CA SER A 312 -10.14 16.31 11.02
C SER A 312 -11.34 17.27 11.00
N ASN A 313 -12.08 17.32 9.88
CA ASN A 313 -13.31 18.09 9.75
C ASN A 313 -14.58 17.28 10.08
N GLY A 314 -14.43 16.03 10.52
CA GLY A 314 -15.54 15.17 10.96
C GLY A 314 -16.49 14.76 9.84
N ILE A 315 -16.02 14.69 8.59
CA ILE A 315 -16.80 14.23 7.43
C ILE A 315 -16.97 12.72 7.49
N ALA A 316 -15.91 11.97 7.80
CA ALA A 316 -15.96 10.51 7.91
C ALA A 316 -15.00 10.03 9.00
N THR A 317 -15.18 8.79 9.46
CA THR A 317 -14.27 8.16 10.41
C THR A 317 -13.05 7.56 9.70
N ILE A 318 -12.00 7.24 10.46
CA ILE A 318 -10.84 6.47 9.95
C ILE A 318 -11.31 5.14 9.33
N GLU A 319 -12.26 4.45 9.96
CA GLU A 319 -12.80 3.17 9.47
C GLU A 319 -13.53 3.35 8.13
N ASP A 320 -14.34 4.40 8.00
CA ASP A 320 -15.05 4.73 6.76
C ASP A 320 -14.07 5.03 5.62
N VAL A 321 -13.04 5.84 5.88
CA VAL A 321 -12.01 6.19 4.88
C VAL A 321 -11.28 4.93 4.39
N GLU A 322 -10.80 4.10 5.32
CA GLU A 322 -10.11 2.85 4.99
C GLU A 322 -10.99 1.88 4.20
N LYS A 323 -12.23 1.67 4.66
CA LYS A 323 -13.19 0.79 4.00
C LYS A 323 -13.48 1.29 2.58
N GLY A 324 -13.65 2.59 2.42
CA GLY A 324 -13.83 3.24 1.13
C GLY A 324 -12.68 2.97 0.16
N GLN A 325 -11.43 3.13 0.60
CA GLN A 325 -10.26 2.85 -0.24
C GLN A 325 -10.08 1.36 -0.55
N LYS A 326 -10.27 0.48 0.45
CA LYS A 326 -10.12 -0.98 0.29
C LYS A 326 -11.15 -1.56 -0.67
N ILE A 327 -12.43 -1.19 -0.51
CA ILE A 327 -13.54 -1.78 -1.29
C ILE A 327 -13.77 -1.01 -2.59
N GLY A 328 -13.79 0.32 -2.53
CA GLY A 328 -14.08 1.17 -3.69
C GLY A 328 -12.95 1.15 -4.72
N MET A 329 -11.69 1.19 -4.26
CA MET A 329 -10.51 1.29 -5.12
C MET A 329 -9.65 0.02 -5.16
N GLY A 330 -9.98 -1.00 -4.37
CA GLY A 330 -9.26 -2.28 -4.36
C GLY A 330 -7.89 -2.21 -3.69
N TYR A 331 -7.65 -1.24 -2.80
CA TYR A 331 -6.40 -1.14 -2.06
C TYR A 331 -6.18 -2.37 -1.17
N SER A 332 -5.00 -2.98 -1.24
CA SER A 332 -4.61 -4.10 -0.35
C SER A 332 -4.58 -3.68 1.12
N LYS A 333 -4.07 -2.48 1.40
CA LYS A 333 -4.10 -1.76 2.68
C LYS A 333 -4.56 -0.35 2.38
N GLY A 334 -5.43 0.22 3.23
CA GLY A 334 -6.01 1.52 2.94
C GLY A 334 -4.98 2.63 3.14
N ILE A 335 -5.37 3.83 2.75
CA ILE A 335 -4.42 4.94 2.56
C ILE A 335 -3.80 5.43 3.86
N LEU A 336 -4.50 5.32 4.99
CA LEU A 336 -3.99 5.74 6.30
C LEU A 336 -3.11 4.65 6.91
N GLU A 337 -3.47 3.38 6.70
CA GLU A 337 -2.61 2.24 7.07
C GLU A 337 -1.28 2.26 6.29
N LEU A 338 -1.33 2.66 5.01
CA LEU A 338 -0.14 2.93 4.19
C LEU A 338 0.69 4.08 4.76
N ALA A 339 0.04 5.18 5.15
CA ALA A 339 0.72 6.34 5.74
C ALA A 339 1.47 5.98 7.03
N ASP A 340 0.81 5.28 7.96
CA ASP A 340 1.43 4.80 9.20
C ASP A 340 2.59 3.84 8.94
N GLY A 341 2.50 3.07 7.85
CA GLY A 341 3.53 2.13 7.43
C GLY A 341 4.79 2.79 6.88
N TYR A 342 4.62 3.76 5.98
CA TYR A 342 5.75 4.53 5.43
C TYR A 342 6.33 5.54 6.43
N GLY A 343 5.52 6.03 7.37
CA GLY A 343 5.90 6.98 8.40
C GLY A 343 5.28 8.35 8.17
N LEU A 344 4.54 8.86 9.16
CA LEU A 344 3.80 10.13 9.02
C LEU A 344 4.71 11.35 8.89
N ASP A 345 5.89 11.32 9.50
CA ASP A 345 6.93 12.34 9.35
C ASP A 345 7.47 12.40 7.91
N GLU A 346 7.65 11.24 7.27
CA GLU A 346 8.06 11.15 5.87
C GLU A 346 6.94 11.61 4.91
N VAL A 347 5.67 11.35 5.26
CA VAL A 347 4.51 11.91 4.52
C VAL A 347 4.52 13.44 4.60
N VAL A 348 4.64 14.02 5.80
CA VAL A 348 4.69 15.48 6.01
C VAL A 348 5.89 16.10 5.28
N LYS A 349 7.07 15.48 5.37
CA LYS A 349 8.26 15.90 4.63
C LYS A 349 8.03 15.88 3.12
N THR A 350 7.38 14.84 2.60
CA THR A 350 7.07 14.71 1.18
C THR A 350 6.08 15.78 0.73
N LEU A 351 4.99 16.00 1.46
CA LEU A 351 4.02 17.07 1.19
C LEU A 351 4.69 18.44 1.09
N ASN A 352 5.52 18.78 2.09
CA ASN A 352 6.26 20.04 2.09
C ASN A 352 7.21 20.16 0.89
N SER A 353 7.90 19.07 0.50
CA SER A 353 8.77 19.06 -0.68
C SER A 353 8.02 19.26 -2.00
N MET A 354 6.73 18.92 -2.04
CA MET A 354 5.83 19.14 -3.17
C MET A 354 5.15 20.52 -3.12
N GLY A 355 5.48 21.35 -2.13
CA GLY A 355 4.83 22.66 -1.92
C GLY A 355 3.40 22.55 -1.38
N LEU A 356 2.98 21.37 -0.90
CA LEU A 356 1.66 21.13 -0.34
C LEU A 356 1.68 21.32 1.17
N LYS A 357 0.70 22.06 1.70
CA LYS A 357 0.55 22.25 3.14
C LYS A 357 -0.06 21.00 3.79
N PRO A 358 0.60 20.37 4.77
CA PRO A 358 0.02 19.28 5.54
C PRO A 358 -1.23 19.71 6.32
N ASP A 359 -2.23 18.84 6.38
CA ASP A 359 -3.42 19.01 7.22
C ASP A 359 -3.00 19.05 8.69
N LYS A 360 -3.76 19.81 9.50
CA LYS A 360 -3.47 20.00 10.92
C LYS A 360 -3.42 18.68 11.69
N MET A 361 -4.25 17.70 11.34
CA MET A 361 -4.23 16.39 11.99
C MET A 361 -2.90 15.67 11.77
N LEU A 362 -2.39 15.66 10.53
CA LEU A 362 -1.08 15.07 10.22
C LEU A 362 0.03 15.80 10.96
N GLN A 363 0.02 17.14 10.92
CA GLN A 363 1.05 17.94 11.58
C GLN A 363 1.06 17.68 13.09
N ASN A 364 -0.11 17.66 13.73
CA ASN A 364 -0.21 17.38 15.17
C ASN A 364 0.31 15.97 15.53
N LEU A 365 -0.01 14.95 14.73
CA LEU A 365 0.52 13.59 14.96
C LEU A 365 2.04 13.57 14.91
N VAL A 366 2.63 14.22 13.90
CA VAL A 366 4.09 14.31 13.75
C VAL A 366 4.72 15.12 14.89
N ASP A 367 4.15 16.26 15.26
CA ASP A 367 4.64 17.11 16.36
C ASP A 367 4.61 16.38 17.71
N GLU A 368 3.66 15.46 17.90
CA GLU A 368 3.55 14.59 19.08
C GLU A 368 4.47 13.35 19.03
N GLY A 369 5.29 13.19 17.99
CA GLY A 369 6.18 12.03 17.81
C GLY A 369 5.46 10.75 17.39
N LYS A 370 4.23 10.84 16.89
CA LYS A 370 3.41 9.72 16.42
C LYS A 370 3.64 9.53 14.92
N TYR A 371 4.61 8.68 14.59
CA TYR A 371 5.07 8.44 13.23
C TYR A 371 4.52 7.14 12.59
N GLY A 372 3.49 6.54 13.16
CA GLY A 372 2.94 5.26 12.72
C GLY A 372 3.72 4.07 13.29
N ILE A 373 3.92 3.02 12.47
CA ILE A 373 4.48 1.72 12.89
C ILE A 373 5.82 1.87 13.61
N LYS A 374 6.69 2.78 13.14
CA LYS A 374 8.04 2.99 13.71
C LYS A 374 8.06 3.63 15.10
N SER A 375 6.94 4.20 15.55
CA SER A 375 6.78 4.80 16.88
C SER A 375 5.73 4.10 17.75
N GLY A 376 5.01 3.13 17.18
CA GLY A 376 3.88 2.46 17.82
C GLY A 376 2.55 3.22 17.75
N TYR A 377 2.53 4.48 17.30
CA TYR A 377 1.32 5.29 17.22
C TYR A 377 1.32 6.19 15.98
N GLY A 378 0.17 6.28 15.31
CA GLY A 378 -0.10 7.19 14.18
C GLY A 378 -1.59 7.42 14.06
N PHE A 379 -2.17 7.16 12.88
CA PHE A 379 -3.62 6.99 12.75
C PHE A 379 -4.14 5.80 13.55
N TYR A 380 -3.29 4.78 13.76
CA TYR A 380 -3.59 3.61 14.58
C TYR A 380 -2.60 3.47 15.73
N GLN A 381 -3.01 2.67 16.72
CA GLN A 381 -2.10 2.11 17.71
C GLN A 381 -1.55 0.79 17.17
N TRP A 382 -0.23 0.65 17.21
CA TRP A 382 0.50 -0.51 16.71
C TRP A 382 1.18 -1.25 17.87
N ALA A 383 1.28 -2.57 17.74
CA ALA A 383 2.10 -3.35 18.65
C ALA A 383 3.56 -2.92 18.49
N TYR A 384 4.13 -2.34 19.54
CA TYR A 384 5.46 -1.76 19.52
C TYR A 384 6.20 -2.02 20.83
N LYS A 385 7.47 -2.41 20.73
CA LYS A 385 8.37 -2.62 21.87
C LYS A 385 9.76 -2.19 21.44
N ARG A 386 10.45 -1.39 22.24
CA ARG A 386 11.83 -0.96 22.00
C ARG A 386 12.70 -1.37 23.18
N LYS A 387 13.89 -1.89 22.90
CA LYS A 387 14.91 -2.23 23.90
C LYS A 387 16.27 -1.76 23.40
N GLU A 388 16.91 -0.90 24.18
CA GLU A 388 18.32 -0.54 23.95
C GLU A 388 19.22 -1.62 24.55
N MET A 389 20.21 -2.02 23.77
CA MET A 389 21.23 -3.00 24.11
C MET A 389 22.60 -2.37 23.85
N TYR A 390 23.69 -3.04 24.24
CA TYR A 390 25.02 -2.49 23.99
C TYR A 390 25.29 -2.46 22.48
N GLY A 391 25.45 -1.25 21.91
CA GLY A 391 25.76 -1.06 20.49
C GLY A 391 24.66 -1.51 19.54
N LEU A 392 23.43 -1.73 20.02
CA LEU A 392 22.31 -2.26 19.24
C LEU A 392 20.98 -1.77 19.81
N ILE A 393 20.01 -1.48 18.95
CA ILE A 393 18.62 -1.20 19.32
C ILE A 393 17.74 -2.30 18.72
N TYR A 394 16.93 -2.94 19.55
CA TYR A 394 15.90 -3.88 19.11
C TYR A 394 14.52 -3.22 19.17
N GLU A 395 13.78 -3.27 18.07
CA GLU A 395 12.38 -2.85 18.01
C GLU A 395 11.49 -3.95 17.46
N LYS A 396 10.47 -4.35 18.21
CA LYS A 396 9.34 -5.10 17.65
C LYS A 396 8.37 -4.08 17.05
N ARG A 397 8.20 -4.11 15.73
CA ARG A 397 7.29 -3.24 14.97
C ARG A 397 6.20 -4.09 14.33
N SER A 398 5.02 -4.11 14.94
CA SER A 398 3.92 -5.02 14.62
C SER A 398 4.37 -6.49 14.71
N ASN A 399 4.49 -7.18 13.58
CA ASN A 399 4.88 -8.60 13.51
C ASN A 399 6.35 -8.80 13.10
N HIS A 400 7.19 -7.76 13.18
CA HIS A 400 8.56 -7.80 12.65
C HIS A 400 9.54 -7.30 13.71
N ALA A 401 10.75 -7.84 13.72
CA ALA A 401 11.87 -7.23 14.43
C ALA A 401 12.61 -6.28 13.50
N TYR A 402 12.92 -5.08 13.98
CA TYR A 402 13.75 -4.08 13.34
C TYR A 402 14.94 -3.81 14.26
N ILE A 403 16.12 -4.20 13.81
CA ILE A 403 17.35 -4.19 14.60
C ILE A 403 18.29 -3.16 13.99
N THR A 404 18.74 -2.22 14.81
CA THR A 404 19.67 -1.17 14.38
C THR A 404 21.00 -1.37 15.11
N LEU A 405 22.07 -1.63 14.38
CA LEU A 405 23.43 -1.54 14.90
C LEU A 405 23.72 -0.07 15.22
N ASN A 406 24.07 0.23 16.46
CA ASN A 406 24.04 1.57 17.01
C ASN A 406 25.35 1.92 17.74
N ARG A 407 26.44 1.90 16.97
CA ARG A 407 27.74 2.49 17.31
C ARG A 407 28.21 3.39 16.15
N PRO A 408 27.41 4.40 15.74
CA PRO A 408 27.68 5.18 14.54
C PRO A 408 29.04 5.89 14.57
N GLU A 409 29.52 6.27 15.76
CA GLU A 409 30.85 6.86 16.00
C GLU A 409 32.02 5.89 15.74
N LYS A 410 31.73 4.59 15.69
CA LYS A 410 32.66 3.51 15.32
C LYS A 410 32.22 2.80 14.05
N MET A 411 31.42 3.44 13.21
CA MET A 411 30.93 2.86 11.94
C MET A 411 30.20 1.53 12.12
N ASN A 412 29.53 1.37 13.27
CA ASN A 412 28.82 0.16 13.66
C ASN A 412 29.73 -1.09 13.69
N SER A 413 31.02 -0.92 14.04
CA SER A 413 31.92 -2.05 14.28
C SER A 413 31.48 -2.91 15.47
N LEU A 414 31.79 -4.20 15.42
CA LEU A 414 31.30 -5.21 16.34
C LEU A 414 32.40 -5.59 17.32
N ASN A 415 32.26 -5.13 18.56
CA ASN A 415 33.08 -5.59 19.67
C ASN A 415 32.41 -6.80 20.35
N LYS A 416 33.09 -7.47 21.28
CA LYS A 416 32.54 -8.66 22.00
C LYS A 416 31.11 -8.47 22.50
N LYS A 417 30.83 -7.34 23.16
CA LYS A 417 29.49 -7.04 23.72
C LYS A 417 28.43 -6.79 22.64
N THR A 418 28.83 -6.27 21.49
CA THR A 418 27.92 -6.02 20.37
C THR A 418 27.56 -7.33 19.68
N TRP A 419 28.53 -8.26 19.55
CA TRP A 419 28.27 -9.63 19.10
C TRP A 419 27.28 -10.37 20.02
N ASP A 420 27.47 -10.28 21.33
CA ASP A 420 26.52 -10.83 22.31
C ASP A 420 25.13 -10.20 22.18
N SER A 421 25.07 -8.88 21.98
CA SER A 421 23.80 -8.17 21.78
C SER A 421 23.09 -8.61 20.50
N LEU A 422 23.82 -8.83 19.41
CA LEU A 422 23.26 -9.36 18.16
C LEU A 422 22.68 -10.77 18.37
N ARG A 423 23.42 -11.66 19.03
CA ARG A 423 22.91 -13.00 19.37
C ARG A 423 21.64 -12.92 20.22
N SER A 424 21.65 -12.16 21.32
CA SER A 424 20.47 -12.02 22.19
C SER A 424 19.28 -11.39 21.47
N SER A 425 19.50 -10.55 20.45
CA SER A 425 18.41 -9.99 19.64
C SER A 425 17.72 -11.04 18.77
N MET A 426 18.41 -12.10 18.35
CA MET A 426 17.83 -13.25 17.65
C MET A 426 16.92 -14.07 18.59
N GLU A 427 17.38 -14.30 19.83
CA GLU A 427 16.60 -14.97 20.88
C GLU A 427 15.31 -14.18 21.17
N MET A 428 15.42 -12.86 21.32
CA MET A 428 14.25 -11.98 21.50
C MET A 428 13.28 -12.02 20.32
N ALA A 429 13.77 -12.09 19.07
CA ALA A 429 12.91 -12.20 17.90
C ALA A 429 12.09 -13.50 17.89
N ILE A 430 12.68 -14.60 18.38
CA ILE A 430 11.98 -15.88 18.57
C ILE A 430 10.92 -15.75 19.66
N GLU A 431 11.27 -15.18 20.82
CA GLU A 431 10.34 -14.97 21.93
C GLU A 431 9.16 -14.06 21.55
N ASP A 432 9.43 -12.99 20.81
CA ASP A 432 8.42 -12.05 20.34
C ASP A 432 7.57 -12.60 19.18
N ASN A 433 7.87 -13.82 18.70
CA ASN A 433 7.21 -14.53 17.61
C ASN A 433 7.06 -13.68 16.34
N VAL A 434 8.15 -13.04 15.90
CA VAL A 434 8.12 -12.17 14.72
C VAL A 434 8.16 -12.98 13.41
N LYS A 435 7.48 -12.50 12.36
CA LYS A 435 7.46 -13.12 11.03
C LYS A 435 8.77 -12.96 10.27
N CYS A 436 9.48 -11.85 10.46
CA CYS A 436 10.78 -11.59 9.86
C CYS A 436 11.60 -10.60 10.70
N ILE A 437 12.91 -10.58 10.46
CA ILE A 437 13.89 -9.72 11.11
C ILE A 437 14.54 -8.83 10.05
N PHE A 438 14.58 -7.54 10.29
CA PHE A 438 15.34 -6.58 9.50
C PHE A 438 16.51 -6.06 10.32
N ILE A 439 17.69 -5.98 9.71
CA ILE A 439 18.90 -5.47 10.35
C ILE A 439 19.43 -4.30 9.51
N THR A 440 19.74 -3.17 10.15
CA THR A 440 20.34 -1.99 9.54
C THR A 440 21.39 -1.38 10.48
N GLY A 441 22.11 -0.35 10.02
CA GLY A 441 23.03 0.42 10.86
C GLY A 441 22.58 1.88 11.03
N GLU A 442 22.90 2.48 12.17
CA GLU A 442 22.71 3.91 12.41
C GLU A 442 23.82 4.72 11.73
N GLY A 443 23.48 5.89 11.18
CA GLY A 443 24.45 6.79 10.54
C GLY A 443 24.96 6.30 9.17
N ARG A 444 26.25 6.51 8.89
CA ARG A 444 26.85 6.33 7.55
C ARG A 444 27.25 4.89 7.20
N ALA A 445 27.09 3.95 8.11
CA ALA A 445 27.54 2.57 7.92
C ALA A 445 26.42 1.60 8.27
N PHE A 446 26.33 0.51 7.51
CA PHE A 446 25.59 -0.67 7.96
C PHE A 446 26.39 -1.35 9.08
N CYS A 447 27.62 -1.78 8.78
CA CYS A 447 28.55 -2.42 9.72
C CYS A 447 29.93 -2.53 9.06
N THR A 448 31.01 -2.17 9.77
CA THR A 448 32.39 -2.33 9.27
C THR A 448 33.12 -3.57 9.78
N GLY A 449 32.39 -4.55 10.33
CA GLY A 449 32.95 -5.80 10.85
C GLY A 449 33.49 -5.66 12.27
N ASP A 450 34.42 -6.53 12.64
CA ASP A 450 35.00 -6.57 13.99
C ASP A 450 35.67 -5.25 14.40
N ASP A 451 35.59 -4.89 15.68
CA ASP A 451 36.26 -3.71 16.21
C ASP A 451 37.78 -3.92 16.22
N ILE A 452 38.46 -3.32 15.23
CA ILE A 452 39.92 -3.45 15.02
C ILE A 452 40.72 -3.04 16.27
N ASN A 453 40.23 -2.09 17.09
CA ASN A 453 40.94 -1.73 18.32
C ASN A 453 40.92 -2.89 19.34
N GLU A 454 39.79 -3.59 19.45
CA GLU A 454 39.67 -4.75 20.32
C GLU A 454 40.52 -5.92 19.77
N MET A 455 40.47 -6.19 18.46
CA MET A 455 41.31 -7.22 17.83
C MET A 455 42.81 -6.93 17.98
N TYR A 456 43.22 -5.66 17.86
CA TYR A 456 44.60 -5.24 18.06
C TYR A 456 45.06 -5.46 19.51
N SER A 457 44.16 -5.28 20.49
CA SER A 457 44.46 -5.44 21.91
C SER A 457 44.63 -6.90 22.37
N LEU A 458 44.19 -7.89 21.57
CA LEU A 458 44.34 -9.32 21.90
C LEU A 458 45.82 -9.70 22.03
N SER A 459 46.22 -10.19 23.18
CA SER A 459 47.62 -10.44 23.54
C SER A 459 47.98 -11.92 23.69
N SER A 460 46.98 -12.80 23.72
CA SER A 460 47.15 -14.24 23.85
C SER A 460 46.20 -15.04 22.96
N MET A 461 46.59 -16.29 22.69
CA MET A 461 45.77 -17.24 21.95
C MET A 461 44.43 -17.53 22.65
N ASP A 462 44.40 -17.49 23.99
CA ASP A 462 43.16 -17.72 24.75
C ASP A 462 42.21 -16.53 24.64
N GLU A 463 42.71 -15.29 24.70
CA GLU A 463 41.92 -14.08 24.45
C GLU A 463 41.35 -14.07 23.02
N SER A 464 42.13 -14.48 22.03
CA SER A 464 41.66 -14.58 20.64
C SER A 464 40.56 -15.63 20.47
N LYS A 465 40.76 -16.84 21.02
CA LYS A 465 39.73 -17.89 21.02
C LYS A 465 38.45 -17.43 21.71
N GLU A 466 38.56 -16.71 22.83
CA GLU A 466 37.41 -16.17 23.55
C GLU A 466 36.67 -15.16 22.67
N PHE A 467 37.37 -14.18 22.07
CA PHE A 467 36.76 -13.19 21.17
C PHE A 467 36.01 -13.87 20.01
N PHE A 468 36.69 -14.75 19.27
CA PHE A 468 36.10 -15.43 18.12
C PHE A 468 35.02 -16.45 18.50
N LYS A 469 34.93 -16.86 19.78
CA LYS A 469 33.80 -17.65 20.26
C LYS A 469 32.50 -16.84 20.27
N HIS A 470 32.55 -15.55 20.64
CA HIS A 470 31.39 -14.66 20.57
C HIS A 470 30.94 -14.42 19.13
N VAL A 471 31.90 -14.25 18.21
CA VAL A 471 31.65 -14.15 16.77
C VAL A 471 30.95 -15.42 16.28
N GLU A 472 31.54 -16.60 16.53
CA GLU A 472 30.97 -17.88 16.13
C GLU A 472 29.55 -18.09 16.67
N ASP A 473 29.31 -17.79 17.93
CA ASP A 473 27.99 -17.97 18.55
C ASP A 473 26.93 -17.05 17.92
N ALA A 474 27.28 -15.80 17.62
CA ALA A 474 26.39 -14.88 16.91
C ALA A 474 26.10 -15.35 15.48
N PHE A 475 27.12 -15.76 14.71
CA PHE A 475 26.95 -16.32 13.37
C PHE A 475 26.10 -17.60 13.39
N ASN A 476 26.33 -18.48 14.35
CA ASN A 476 25.51 -19.69 14.51
C ASN A 476 24.05 -19.35 14.82
N SER A 477 23.78 -18.29 15.60
CA SER A 477 22.39 -17.86 15.83
C SER A 477 21.70 -17.42 14.52
N LEU A 478 22.40 -16.66 13.66
CA LEU A 478 21.89 -16.22 12.36
C LEU A 478 21.73 -17.37 11.35
N LEU A 479 22.63 -18.35 11.36
CA LEU A 479 22.57 -19.51 10.47
C LEU A 479 21.47 -20.52 10.86
N ASN A 480 21.09 -20.57 12.14
CA ASN A 480 20.13 -21.53 12.64
C ASN A 480 18.72 -20.97 12.83
N ILE A 481 18.55 -19.64 12.88
CA ILE A 481 17.25 -19.02 13.12
C ILE A 481 16.26 -19.39 12.01
N GLU A 482 15.06 -19.90 12.38
CA GLU A 482 14.00 -20.26 11.44
C GLU A 482 13.13 -19.05 11.04
N ILE A 483 13.60 -17.84 11.31
CA ILE A 483 12.97 -16.56 10.94
C ILE A 483 13.74 -15.95 9.76
N PRO A 484 13.07 -15.50 8.68
CA PRO A 484 13.74 -14.77 7.60
C PRO A 484 14.49 -13.53 8.14
N VAL A 485 15.76 -13.38 7.75
CA VAL A 485 16.62 -12.25 8.12
C VAL A 485 16.97 -11.43 6.88
N ILE A 486 16.69 -10.13 6.94
CA ILE A 486 16.83 -9.19 5.82
C ILE A 486 17.80 -8.07 6.20
N ALA A 487 18.79 -7.79 5.35
CA ALA A 487 19.61 -6.58 5.47
C ALA A 487 18.93 -5.38 4.83
N LEU A 488 19.03 -4.25 5.50
CA LEU A 488 18.83 -2.91 4.96
C LEU A 488 20.18 -2.20 5.01
N VAL A 489 20.96 -2.31 3.93
CA VAL A 489 22.32 -1.76 3.85
C VAL A 489 22.22 -0.27 3.52
N ASN A 490 22.36 0.57 4.55
CA ASN A 490 22.24 2.03 4.48
C ASN A 490 23.56 2.75 4.12
N GLY A 491 24.68 2.03 4.07
CA GLY A 491 26.00 2.64 3.86
C GLY A 491 27.10 1.59 3.81
N TYR A 492 28.27 1.89 4.37
CA TYR A 492 29.42 0.97 4.38
C TYR A 492 29.08 -0.37 5.03
N ALA A 493 29.29 -1.46 4.30
CA ALA A 493 29.24 -2.84 4.77
C ALA A 493 30.59 -3.50 4.50
N TYR A 494 31.51 -3.42 5.47
CA TYR A 494 32.90 -3.87 5.31
C TYR A 494 33.22 -5.03 6.26
N GLY A 495 34.21 -5.84 5.86
CA GLY A 495 34.72 -6.97 6.63
C GLY A 495 33.61 -7.91 7.07
N GLY A 496 33.56 -8.25 8.36
CA GLY A 496 32.47 -9.02 8.97
C GLY A 496 31.06 -8.49 8.68
N GLY A 497 30.91 -7.17 8.45
CA GLY A 497 29.65 -6.57 8.00
C GLY A 497 29.23 -7.02 6.59
N ALA A 498 30.19 -7.11 5.65
CA ALA A 498 29.98 -7.67 4.32
C ALA A 498 29.73 -9.19 4.39
N GLU A 499 30.43 -9.89 5.28
CA GLU A 499 30.27 -11.33 5.49
C GLU A 499 28.87 -11.72 5.97
N MET A 500 28.27 -10.91 6.85
CA MET A 500 26.88 -11.10 7.27
C MET A 500 25.88 -11.06 6.09
N LEU A 501 26.14 -10.25 5.06
CA LEU A 501 25.25 -10.17 3.90
C LEU A 501 25.14 -11.50 3.15
N LEU A 502 26.21 -12.31 3.14
CA LEU A 502 26.24 -13.62 2.48
C LEU A 502 25.37 -14.67 3.16
N ILE A 503 24.99 -14.46 4.41
CA ILE A 503 24.17 -15.40 5.18
C ILE A 503 22.73 -14.93 5.39
N PHE A 504 22.44 -13.66 5.12
CA PHE A 504 21.06 -13.16 5.16
C PHE A 504 20.21 -13.75 4.03
N ASP A 505 18.89 -13.70 4.17
CA ASP A 505 17.95 -14.29 3.21
C ASP A 505 17.53 -13.32 2.12
N LEU A 506 17.66 -12.02 2.39
CA LEU A 506 17.45 -10.95 1.44
C LEU A 506 18.35 -9.77 1.81
N VAL A 507 19.00 -9.16 0.84
CA VAL A 507 19.82 -7.97 1.01
C VAL A 507 19.25 -6.85 0.16
N ILE A 508 18.72 -5.83 0.83
CA ILE A 508 18.24 -4.59 0.20
C ILE A 508 19.27 -3.50 0.50
N SER A 509 19.86 -2.92 -0.54
CA SER A 509 20.92 -1.94 -0.42
C SER A 509 20.49 -0.57 -0.93
N SER A 510 20.87 0.48 -0.21
CA SER A 510 20.96 1.83 -0.77
C SER A 510 21.93 1.81 -1.96
N GLU A 511 21.63 2.60 -3.00
CA GLU A 511 22.52 2.82 -4.13
C GLU A 511 23.84 3.52 -3.75
N ASN A 512 23.86 4.18 -2.59
CA ASN A 512 25.04 4.87 -2.05
C ASN A 512 25.89 4.00 -1.10
N ALA A 513 25.50 2.74 -0.89
CA ALA A 513 26.25 1.82 -0.05
C ALA A 513 27.56 1.38 -0.72
N GLU A 514 28.48 0.83 0.08
CA GLU A 514 29.73 0.28 -0.43
C GLU A 514 30.05 -1.02 0.33
N ILE A 515 30.33 -2.08 -0.40
CA ILE A 515 30.52 -3.43 0.16
C ILE A 515 31.97 -3.86 -0.05
N ALA A 516 32.66 -4.34 0.98
CA ALA A 516 34.05 -4.80 0.83
C ALA A 516 34.43 -5.92 1.82
N PHE A 517 35.06 -6.97 1.32
CA PHE A 517 35.70 -8.02 2.14
C PHE A 517 37.15 -7.61 2.46
N SER A 518 37.30 -6.58 3.30
CA SER A 518 38.54 -5.82 3.49
C SER A 518 39.60 -6.46 4.38
N GLU A 519 39.38 -7.66 4.92
CA GLU A 519 40.23 -8.34 5.90
C GLU A 519 41.68 -8.51 5.41
N SER A 520 41.88 -8.80 4.12
CA SER A 520 43.21 -8.93 3.53
C SER A 520 44.06 -7.66 3.65
N LYS A 521 43.43 -6.47 3.73
CA LYS A 521 44.13 -5.18 3.89
C LYS A 521 44.73 -4.99 5.27
N ILE A 522 44.26 -5.73 6.28
CA ILE A 522 44.77 -5.70 7.65
C ILE A 522 45.55 -6.97 8.01
N GLY A 523 45.85 -7.82 7.03
CA GLY A 523 46.54 -9.10 7.28
C GLY A 523 45.64 -10.17 7.90
N ALA A 524 44.33 -10.10 7.69
CA ALA A 524 43.35 -11.12 8.09
C ALA A 524 42.76 -11.84 6.87
N LEU A 525 41.90 -12.84 7.13
CA LEU A 525 41.09 -13.49 6.11
C LEU A 525 39.59 -13.38 6.44
N PRO A 526 38.68 -13.32 5.44
CA PRO A 526 37.24 -13.34 5.64
C PRO A 526 36.70 -14.78 5.68
N PRO A 527 36.42 -15.38 6.85
CA PRO A 527 36.12 -16.81 6.97
C PRO A 527 34.81 -17.24 6.32
N ILE A 528 33.78 -16.40 6.30
CA ILE A 528 32.48 -16.66 5.67
C ILE A 528 32.59 -16.45 4.16
N ALA A 529 33.27 -15.40 3.71
CA ALA A 529 33.41 -15.11 2.29
C ALA A 529 34.24 -16.18 1.56
N THR A 530 35.28 -16.72 2.20
CA THR A 530 36.10 -17.82 1.63
C THR A 530 35.39 -19.17 1.65
N THR A 531 34.29 -19.32 2.40
CA THR A 531 33.56 -20.59 2.54
C THR A 531 32.15 -20.51 1.98
N VAL A 532 31.20 -19.95 2.73
CA VAL A 532 29.81 -19.75 2.32
C VAL A 532 29.74 -18.89 1.05
N GLY A 533 30.50 -17.79 1.02
CA GLY A 533 30.57 -16.91 -0.15
C GLY A 533 31.08 -17.63 -1.40
N LEU A 534 32.14 -18.42 -1.27
CA LEU A 534 32.64 -19.23 -2.39
C LEU A 534 31.61 -20.25 -2.90
N ASN A 535 30.84 -20.87 -1.99
CA ASN A 535 29.83 -21.86 -2.36
C ASN A 535 28.59 -21.24 -3.02
N THR A 536 28.22 -20.02 -2.63
CA THR A 536 26.99 -19.34 -3.07
C THR A 536 27.20 -18.41 -4.27
N ILE A 537 28.29 -17.64 -4.26
CA ILE A 537 28.65 -16.65 -5.29
C ILE A 537 29.62 -17.25 -6.33
N GLY A 538 30.35 -18.31 -5.96
CA GLY A 538 31.35 -18.94 -6.82
C GLY A 538 32.62 -18.10 -6.95
N ARG A 539 33.37 -18.35 -8.03
CA ARG A 539 34.67 -17.73 -8.29
C ARG A 539 34.65 -16.19 -8.30
N LYS A 540 33.50 -15.56 -8.57
CA LYS A 540 33.36 -14.09 -8.62
C LYS A 540 33.82 -13.42 -7.31
N ILE A 541 33.57 -14.03 -6.15
CA ILE A 541 33.90 -13.44 -4.84
C ILE A 541 35.41 -13.47 -4.54
N VAL A 542 36.16 -14.43 -5.11
CA VAL A 542 37.58 -14.69 -4.80
C VAL A 542 38.46 -13.46 -5.07
N ARG A 543 38.15 -12.71 -6.12
CA ARG A 543 38.87 -11.47 -6.43
C ARG A 543 38.77 -10.51 -5.24
N PHE A 544 37.56 -10.26 -4.76
CA PHE A 544 37.27 -9.28 -3.72
C PHE A 544 37.79 -9.72 -2.35
N THR A 545 37.79 -11.02 -2.04
CA THR A 545 38.40 -11.51 -0.79
C THR A 545 39.93 -11.38 -0.79
N LEU A 546 40.57 -11.57 -1.95
CA LEU A 546 42.03 -11.43 -2.08
C LEU A 546 42.50 -9.97 -2.15
N THR A 547 41.74 -9.08 -2.80
CA THR A 547 42.12 -7.67 -3.01
C THR A 547 41.58 -6.74 -1.92
N GLY A 548 40.48 -7.13 -1.26
CA GLY A 548 39.73 -6.28 -0.35
C GLY A 548 39.14 -5.02 -1.01
N GLU A 549 39.03 -5.00 -2.34
CA GLU A 549 38.47 -3.85 -3.06
C GLU A 549 36.96 -3.71 -2.81
N ALA A 550 36.48 -2.49 -2.98
CA ALA A 550 35.08 -2.15 -2.82
C ALA A 550 34.25 -2.60 -4.02
N ILE A 551 33.00 -2.94 -3.73
CA ILE A 551 31.96 -3.33 -4.69
C ILE A 551 30.83 -2.32 -4.53
N ASP A 552 30.43 -1.68 -5.63
CA ASP A 552 29.21 -0.88 -5.62
C ASP A 552 27.95 -1.77 -5.58
N PRO A 553 26.80 -1.24 -5.15
CA PRO A 553 25.61 -2.06 -4.94
C PRO A 553 25.05 -2.70 -6.22
N ILE A 554 25.28 -2.10 -7.39
CA ILE A 554 24.80 -2.63 -8.68
C ILE A 554 25.62 -3.86 -9.06
N ASP A 555 26.95 -3.75 -8.99
CA ASP A 555 27.87 -4.87 -9.21
C ASP A 555 27.64 -5.99 -8.18
N ALA A 556 27.45 -5.63 -6.91
CA ALA A 556 27.13 -6.59 -5.85
C ALA A 556 25.81 -7.34 -6.13
N ARG A 557 24.84 -6.69 -6.77
CA ARG A 557 23.59 -7.34 -7.21
C ARG A 557 23.82 -8.31 -8.36
N GLU A 558 24.66 -7.98 -9.33
CA GLU A 558 25.03 -8.90 -10.42
C GLU A 558 25.85 -10.12 -9.95
N MET A 559 26.54 -9.98 -8.82
CA MET A 559 27.22 -11.07 -8.14
C MET A 559 26.26 -11.96 -7.34
N GLY A 560 25.12 -11.43 -6.89
CA GLY A 560 24.19 -12.11 -5.98
C GLY A 560 24.47 -11.89 -4.49
N ILE A 561 25.26 -10.87 -4.14
CA ILE A 561 25.49 -10.43 -2.75
C ILE A 561 24.35 -9.51 -2.29
N VAL A 562 23.83 -8.69 -3.21
CA VAL A 562 22.67 -7.82 -3.01
C VAL A 562 21.51 -8.34 -3.87
N ASP A 563 20.29 -8.35 -3.34
CA ASP A 563 19.12 -8.76 -4.13
C ASP A 563 18.46 -7.55 -4.80
N ILE A 564 18.38 -6.44 -4.07
CA ILE A 564 17.64 -5.25 -4.48
C ILE A 564 18.47 -4.00 -4.16
N VAL A 565 18.61 -3.12 -5.15
CA VAL A 565 19.20 -1.79 -4.98
C VAL A 565 18.08 -0.77 -5.07
N VAL A 566 18.03 0.16 -4.12
CA VAL A 566 17.03 1.23 -4.05
C VAL A 566 17.70 2.58 -3.85
N PRO A 567 17.07 3.69 -4.28
CA PRO A 567 17.53 5.02 -3.89
C PRO A 567 17.62 5.15 -2.37
N ASP A 568 18.58 5.92 -1.89
CA ASP A 568 18.89 6.02 -0.46
C ASP A 568 17.68 6.41 0.39
N ASN A 569 16.94 7.40 -0.08
CA ASN A 569 15.72 7.87 0.57
C ASN A 569 14.58 6.82 0.55
N GLN A 570 14.71 5.71 -0.17
CA GLN A 570 13.68 4.69 -0.30
C GLN A 570 13.98 3.39 0.46
N LEU A 571 15.12 3.27 1.15
CA LEU A 571 15.47 2.06 1.90
C LEU A 571 14.41 1.70 2.97
N GLN A 572 13.90 2.71 3.70
CA GLN A 572 12.83 2.49 4.68
C GLN A 572 11.48 2.15 4.04
N ARG A 573 11.26 2.57 2.78
CA ARG A 573 10.03 2.25 2.03
C ARG A 573 10.07 0.76 1.67
N ALA A 574 11.22 0.31 1.18
CA ALA A 574 11.46 -1.10 0.89
C ALA A 574 11.30 -1.98 2.14
N TYR A 575 11.78 -1.55 3.32
CA TYR A 575 11.51 -2.23 4.58
C TYR A 575 10.00 -2.51 4.79
N TYR A 576 9.18 -1.46 4.76
CA TYR A 576 7.73 -1.61 4.98
C TYR A 576 7.05 -2.45 3.91
N GLU A 577 7.43 -2.27 2.64
CA GLU A 577 6.85 -3.01 1.52
C GLU A 577 7.16 -4.50 1.61
N TYR A 578 8.39 -4.88 1.95
CA TYR A 578 8.78 -6.28 2.11
C TYR A 578 8.22 -6.88 3.39
N SER A 579 8.10 -6.12 4.49
CA SER A 579 7.45 -6.60 5.71
C SER A 579 6.00 -7.00 5.42
N ARG A 580 5.27 -6.19 4.63
CA ARG A 580 3.91 -6.52 4.18
C ARG A 580 3.83 -7.77 3.30
N ILE A 581 4.84 -8.02 2.47
CA ILE A 581 4.88 -9.24 1.65
C ILE A 581 4.96 -10.45 2.58
N PHE A 582 5.83 -10.42 3.59
CA PHE A 582 5.95 -11.49 4.58
C PHE A 582 4.69 -11.64 5.46
N ASP A 583 4.03 -10.53 5.81
CA ASP A 583 2.76 -10.55 6.55
C ASP A 583 1.66 -11.36 5.84
N ASN A 584 1.65 -11.37 4.50
CA ASN A 584 0.67 -12.12 3.70
C ASN A 584 0.98 -13.61 3.55
N ILE A 585 2.13 -14.09 4.03
CA ILE A 585 2.50 -15.50 3.99
C ILE A 585 2.18 -16.14 5.35
N GLN A 586 1.69 -17.39 5.33
CA GLN A 586 1.44 -18.16 6.54
C GLN A 586 2.75 -18.43 7.29
N GLU A 587 2.73 -18.22 8.60
CA GLU A 587 3.94 -18.25 9.43
C GLU A 587 4.67 -19.60 9.37
N ASN A 588 3.95 -20.72 9.56
CA ASN A 588 4.53 -22.06 9.49
C ASN A 588 5.18 -22.35 8.13
N THR A 589 4.63 -21.81 7.04
CA THR A 589 5.22 -21.94 5.71
C THR A 589 6.56 -21.19 5.63
N LEU A 590 6.63 -19.96 6.14
CA LEU A 590 7.88 -19.20 6.20
C LEU A 590 8.95 -19.91 7.04
N ARG A 591 8.59 -20.40 8.23
CA ARG A 591 9.50 -21.14 9.11
C ARG A 591 10.07 -22.37 8.42
N ASN A 592 9.20 -23.17 7.78
CA ASN A 592 9.61 -24.38 7.07
C ASN A 592 10.52 -24.08 5.88
N ILE A 593 10.22 -23.04 5.08
CA ILE A 593 11.11 -22.61 4.00
C ILE A 593 12.48 -22.22 4.55
N LYS A 594 12.52 -21.39 5.60
CA LYS A 594 13.76 -20.93 6.22
C LYS A 594 14.57 -22.09 6.79
N LYS A 595 13.93 -23.05 7.45
CA LYS A 595 14.57 -24.27 7.96
C LYS A 595 15.31 -25.04 6.87
N ILE A 596 14.69 -25.21 5.69
CA ILE A 596 15.32 -25.89 4.55
C ILE A 596 16.47 -25.06 3.98
N ILE A 597 16.30 -23.74 3.84
CA ILE A 597 17.38 -22.82 3.39
C ILE A 597 18.60 -22.91 4.32
N ASN A 598 18.39 -22.92 5.63
CA ASN A 598 19.47 -22.98 6.62
C ASN A 598 20.33 -24.24 6.49
N LEU A 599 19.76 -25.38 6.08
CA LEU A 599 20.53 -26.61 5.81
C LEU A 599 21.52 -26.41 4.66
N GLY A 600 21.15 -25.63 3.65
CA GLY A 600 22.02 -25.34 2.48
C GLY A 600 23.10 -24.29 2.75
N LYS A 601 22.93 -23.43 3.76
CA LYS A 601 23.90 -22.37 4.11
C LYS A 601 25.06 -22.85 4.98
N LYS A 602 24.95 -24.03 5.62
CA LYS A 602 25.99 -24.55 6.51
C LYS A 602 27.19 -25.07 5.72
N SER A 603 28.40 -24.68 6.14
CA SER A 603 29.65 -25.22 5.63
C SER A 603 30.54 -25.71 6.76
N GLU A 604 30.98 -26.97 6.69
CA GLU A 604 31.94 -27.54 7.64
C GLU A 604 33.30 -26.84 7.57
N ASN A 605 33.62 -26.22 6.43
CA ASN A 605 34.88 -25.50 6.21
C ASN A 605 34.91 -24.12 6.91
N THR A 606 33.77 -23.58 7.31
CA THR A 606 33.71 -22.29 8.02
C THR A 606 34.48 -22.35 9.34
N ARG A 607 34.39 -23.47 10.07
CA ARG A 607 35.15 -23.66 11.31
C ARG A 607 36.66 -23.67 11.07
N ILE A 608 37.11 -24.33 10.01
CA ILE A 608 38.53 -24.35 9.62
C ILE A 608 39.03 -22.94 9.30
N SER A 609 38.25 -22.16 8.56
CA SER A 609 38.64 -20.78 8.21
C SER A 609 38.66 -19.88 9.44
N LEU A 610 37.74 -20.06 10.39
CA LEU A 610 37.75 -19.33 11.67
C LEU A 610 38.97 -19.72 12.53
N ASP A 611 39.30 -21.01 12.61
CA ASP A 611 40.50 -21.48 13.33
C ASP A 611 41.79 -20.91 12.72
N GLU A 612 41.82 -20.68 11.41
CA GLU A 612 42.94 -20.02 10.74
C GLU A 612 43.00 -18.52 11.03
N LEU A 613 41.85 -17.83 11.05
CA LEU A 613 41.76 -16.43 11.46
C LEU A 613 42.23 -16.22 12.91
N ILE A 614 41.87 -17.14 13.82
CA ILE A 614 42.34 -17.14 15.22
C ILE A 614 43.87 -17.14 15.27
N LYS A 615 44.53 -18.02 14.50
CA LYS A 615 46.00 -18.08 14.45
C LYS A 615 46.60 -16.79 13.87
N ILE A 616 46.08 -16.33 12.73
CA ILE A 616 46.56 -15.14 12.04
C ILE A 616 46.44 -13.89 12.92
N SER A 617 45.40 -13.81 13.76
CA SER A 617 45.23 -12.66 14.67
C SER A 617 46.39 -12.47 15.67
N MET A 618 47.20 -13.51 15.89
CA MET A 618 48.40 -13.49 16.74
C MET A 618 49.70 -13.20 15.96
N GLU A 619 49.64 -13.10 14.63
CA GLU A 619 50.80 -12.83 13.79
C GLU A 619 51.17 -11.33 13.77
N GLU A 620 52.45 -11.04 13.58
CA GLU A 620 52.97 -9.67 13.47
C GLU A 620 52.40 -8.94 12.25
N SER A 621 52.13 -9.66 11.16
CA SER A 621 51.51 -9.15 9.93
C SER A 621 50.13 -8.52 10.21
N PHE A 622 49.29 -9.22 10.98
CA PHE A 622 47.98 -8.76 11.41
C PHE A 622 48.08 -7.57 12.37
N LYS A 623 49.01 -7.61 13.33
CA LYS A 623 49.23 -6.50 14.28
C LYS A 623 49.71 -5.24 13.59
N GLU A 624 50.62 -5.35 12.63
CA GLU A 624 51.10 -4.22 11.83
C GLU A 624 50.00 -3.67 10.91
N GLY A 625 49.22 -4.54 10.26
CA GLY A 625 48.07 -4.14 9.45
C GLY A 625 47.02 -3.39 10.26
N SER A 626 46.66 -3.92 11.43
CA SER A 626 45.72 -3.30 12.37
C SER A 626 46.24 -1.96 12.90
N ARG A 627 47.52 -1.86 13.27
CA ARG A 627 48.14 -0.61 13.72
C ARG A 627 48.07 0.47 12.64
N ARG A 628 48.44 0.14 11.40
CA ARG A 628 48.36 1.07 10.26
C ARG A 628 46.94 1.53 9.97
N PHE A 629 45.94 0.70 10.25
CA PHE A 629 44.55 1.08 10.11
C PHE A 629 44.12 2.04 11.23
N ILE A 630 44.48 1.76 12.48
CA ILE A 630 44.12 2.61 13.64
C ILE A 630 44.79 3.99 13.57
N GLU A 631 45.99 4.07 13.00
CA GLU A 631 46.74 5.33 12.82
C GLU A 631 46.20 6.23 11.69
N LYS A 632 45.34 5.70 10.81
CA LYS A 632 44.70 6.44 9.70
C LYS A 632 43.34 6.98 10.10
#